data_AF-A0A7C7CP97-F1
#
_entry.id   AF-A0A7C7CP97-F1
#
_cell.length_a   1.000
_cell.length_b   1.000
_cell.length_c   1.000
_cell.angle_alpha   90.00
_cell.angle_beta   90.00
_cell.angle_gamma   90.00
#
_symmetry.space_group_name_H-M   'P 1'
#
loop_
_entity.id
_entity.type
_entity.pdbx_description
1 polymer ?
#
loop_
_entity_poly.entity_id
_entity_poly.type
_entity_poly.pdbx_seq_one_letter_code
_entity_poly.pdbx_strand_id
1 'polypeptide(L)'
;MGGTIGEKTTREDHKSVSDQMYAAYAQGRELRGLVAIVGEDALNERDKQLLAFSGLFEDKFLRQGRYEDRSIDETLDLCWELMATIETKYLVRLDQQWIDKYHPTDKKE
;
A
#
# COMPACT_ATOMS: atom_id res chain seq x y z
N MET A 1 13.49 4.69 12.01
CA MET A 1 12.86 6.00 11.72
C MET A 1 11.62 6.14 12.58
N GLY A 2 11.68 6.78 13.75
CA GLY A 2 10.52 6.82 14.67
C GLY A 2 10.23 8.17 15.32
N GLY A 3 11.07 9.18 15.13
CA GLY A 3 10.94 10.46 15.83
C GLY A 3 10.02 11.49 15.15
N THR A 4 9.62 11.27 13.90
CA THR A 4 8.94 12.28 13.06
C THR A 4 7.59 11.83 12.49
N ILE A 5 7.03 10.72 13.00
CA ILE A 5 5.78 10.12 12.51
C ILE A 5 4.82 9.84 13.68
N GLY A 6 3.51 9.86 13.44
CA GLY A 6 2.46 9.64 14.45
C GLY A 6 1.53 10.86 14.67
N GLU A 7 0.54 10.70 15.56
CA GLU A 7 -0.55 11.67 15.84
C GLU A 7 -0.10 13.12 16.00
N LYS A 8 1.07 13.35 16.60
CA LYS A 8 1.55 14.69 16.94
C LYS A 8 2.34 15.37 15.82
N THR A 9 2.64 14.65 14.74
CA THR A 9 3.52 15.14 13.67
C THR A 9 2.92 14.98 12.27
N THR A 10 2.24 13.87 12.01
CA THR A 10 1.67 13.56 10.69
C THR A 10 0.25 13.01 10.88
N ARG A 11 0.12 11.69 11.06
CA ARG A 11 -1.12 10.99 11.34
C ARG A 11 -0.83 9.70 12.11
N GLU A 12 -1.81 9.21 12.85
CA GLU A 12 -1.70 8.03 13.74
C GLU A 12 -1.33 6.73 13.03
N ASP A 13 -1.76 6.57 11.77
CA ASP A 13 -1.60 5.37 10.93
C ASP A 13 -0.28 5.36 10.14
N HIS A 14 0.44 6.49 10.06
CA HIS A 14 1.57 6.67 9.15
C HIS A 14 2.61 5.54 9.26
N LYS A 15 2.99 5.16 10.49
CA LYS A 15 3.98 4.09 10.68
C LYS A 15 3.49 2.76 10.10
N SER A 16 2.26 2.36 10.45
CA SER A 16 1.69 1.08 10.03
C SER A 16 1.45 1.05 8.52
N VAL A 17 0.98 2.15 7.93
CA VAL A 17 0.82 2.32 6.48
C VAL A 17 2.17 2.21 5.77
N SER A 18 3.19 2.92 6.24
CA SER A 18 4.53 2.85 5.66
C SER A 18 5.11 1.44 5.72
N ASP A 19 4.99 0.76 6.86
CA ASP A 19 5.48 -0.61 7.05
C ASP A 19 4.74 -1.61 6.12
N GLN A 20 3.43 -1.45 5.94
CA GLN A 20 2.62 -2.27 5.05
C GLN A 20 2.94 -2.03 3.57
N MET A 21 2.99 -0.76 3.14
CA MET A 21 3.32 -0.37 1.76
C MET A 21 4.70 -0.90 1.35
N TYR A 22 5.70 -0.77 2.23
CA TYR A 22 7.04 -1.28 1.98
C TYR A 22 7.05 -2.80 1.79
N ALA A 23 6.37 -3.53 2.68
CA ALA A 23 6.31 -4.99 2.62
C ALA A 23 5.59 -5.49 1.36
N ALA A 24 4.48 -4.86 0.98
CA ALA A 24 3.72 -5.21 -0.21
C ALA A 24 4.52 -4.93 -1.49
N TYR A 25 5.20 -3.79 -1.57
CA TYR A 25 6.03 -3.45 -2.73
C TYR A 25 7.26 -4.37 -2.86
N ALA A 26 7.95 -4.67 -1.76
CA ALA A 26 9.08 -5.61 -1.78
C ALA A 26 8.66 -6.99 -2.30
N GLN A 27 7.55 -7.54 -1.79
CA GLN A 27 7.01 -8.82 -2.26
C GLN A 27 6.59 -8.75 -3.74
N GLY A 28 5.87 -7.71 -4.15
CA GLY A 28 5.46 -7.55 -5.54
C GLY A 28 6.63 -7.45 -6.52
N ARG A 29 7.75 -6.83 -6.12
CA ARG A 29 8.99 -6.81 -6.92
C ARG A 29 9.63 -8.18 -7.05
N GLU A 30 9.68 -8.97 -5.98
CA GLU A 30 10.19 -10.35 -6.04
C GLU A 30 9.32 -11.22 -6.93
N LEU A 31 7.99 -11.07 -6.82
CA LEU A 31 7.02 -11.78 -7.65
C LEU A 31 7.16 -11.45 -9.14
N ARG A 32 7.51 -10.20 -9.50
CA ARG A 32 7.80 -9.84 -10.89
C ARG A 32 8.95 -10.67 -11.48
N GLY A 33 9.97 -10.95 -10.67
CA GLY A 33 11.07 -11.84 -11.08
C GLY A 33 10.61 -13.29 -11.25
N LEU A 34 9.75 -13.77 -10.34
CA LEU A 34 9.17 -15.11 -10.41
C LEU A 34 8.30 -15.28 -11.68
N VAL A 35 7.44 -14.30 -11.98
CA VAL A 35 6.59 -14.29 -13.18
C VAL A 35 7.39 -14.40 -14.47
N ALA A 36 8.55 -13.73 -14.54
CA ALA A 36 9.42 -13.82 -15.72
C ALA A 36 9.99 -15.24 -15.95
N ILE A 37 10.00 -16.10 -14.92
CA ILE A 37 10.50 -17.48 -14.98
C ILE A 37 9.37 -18.49 -15.22
N VAL A 38 8.29 -18.40 -14.44
CA VAL A 38 7.22 -19.43 -14.42
C VAL A 38 5.92 -19.02 -15.11
N GLY A 39 5.77 -17.74 -15.48
CA GLY A 39 4.53 -17.18 -16.01
C GLY A 39 3.57 -16.69 -14.92
N GLU A 40 2.68 -15.76 -15.28
CA GLU A 40 1.73 -15.14 -14.34
C GLU A 40 0.65 -16.10 -13.85
N ASP A 41 0.23 -17.04 -14.69
CA ASP A 41 -0.80 -18.05 -14.37
C ASP A 41 -0.41 -18.97 -13.21
N ALA A 42 0.89 -19.08 -12.89
CA ALA A 42 1.39 -19.89 -11.79
C ALA A 42 1.25 -19.22 -10.41
N LEU A 43 0.89 -17.92 -10.36
CA LEU A 43 0.71 -17.20 -9.10
C LEU A 43 -0.62 -17.53 -8.43
N ASN A 44 -0.60 -17.57 -7.09
CA ASN A 44 -1.84 -17.61 -6.31
C ASN A 44 -2.50 -16.22 -6.27
N GLU A 45 -3.75 -16.15 -5.79
CA GLU A 45 -4.53 -14.90 -5.78
C GLU A 45 -3.88 -13.79 -4.95
N ARG A 46 -3.24 -14.12 -3.83
CA ARG A 46 -2.50 -13.14 -3.01
C ARG A 46 -1.34 -12.54 -3.79
N ASP A 47 -0.57 -13.39 -4.45
CA ASP A 47 0.62 -12.97 -5.19
C ASP A 47 0.24 -12.12 -6.40
N LYS A 48 -0.86 -12.46 -7.09
CA LYS A 48 -1.41 -11.62 -8.17
C LYS A 48 -1.80 -10.23 -7.66
N GLN A 49 -2.48 -10.14 -6.50
CA GLN A 49 -2.83 -8.85 -5.89
C GLN A 49 -1.60 -8.03 -5.53
N LEU A 50 -0.55 -8.65 -4.95
CA LEU A 50 0.70 -7.97 -4.61
C LEU A 50 1.49 -7.53 -5.85
N LEU A 51 1.48 -8.34 -6.90
CA LEU A 51 2.08 -7.98 -8.18
C LEU A 51 1.37 -6.77 -8.80
N ALA A 52 0.03 -6.79 -8.86
CA ALA A 52 -0.78 -5.69 -9.36
C ALA A 52 -0.57 -4.41 -8.53
N PHE A 53 -0.55 -4.54 -7.20
CA PHE A 53 -0.22 -3.45 -6.29
C PHE A 53 1.14 -2.83 -6.60
N SER A 54 2.17 -3.64 -6.89
CA SER A 54 3.51 -3.10 -7.20
C SER A 54 3.52 -2.17 -8.41
N GLY A 55 2.74 -2.50 -9.45
CA GLY A 55 2.59 -1.66 -10.64
C GLY A 55 1.85 -0.36 -10.33
N LEU A 56 0.76 -0.44 -9.57
CA LEU A 56 -0.01 0.73 -9.14
C LEU A 56 0.79 1.66 -8.22
N PHE A 57 1.62 1.09 -7.34
CA PHE A 57 2.53 1.84 -6.49
C PHE A 57 3.54 2.65 -7.32
N GLU A 58 4.16 2.04 -8.32
CA GLU A 58 5.07 2.74 -9.24
C GLU A 58 4.34 3.82 -10.06
N ASP A 59 3.12 3.54 -10.50
CA ASP A 59 2.36 4.39 -11.41
C ASP A 59 1.64 5.57 -10.73
N LYS A 60 1.19 5.41 -9.48
CA LYS A 60 0.43 6.44 -8.75
C LYS A 60 1.18 7.03 -7.56
N PHE A 61 1.84 6.20 -6.77
CA PHE A 61 2.53 6.69 -5.57
C PHE A 61 3.87 7.33 -5.91
N LEU A 62 4.73 6.62 -6.66
CA LEU A 62 6.06 7.13 -7.03
C LEU A 62 6.00 8.17 -8.15
N ARG A 63 5.06 8.04 -9.08
CA ARG A 63 4.88 9.02 -10.16
C ARG A 63 4.12 10.23 -9.61
N GLN A 64 4.85 11.32 -9.47
CA GLN A 64 4.32 12.62 -9.10
C GLN A 64 4.69 13.63 -10.18
N GLY A 65 3.75 14.50 -10.52
CA GLY A 65 3.96 15.57 -11.49
C GLY A 65 5.03 16.56 -11.01
N ARG A 66 5.71 17.22 -11.96
CA ARG A 66 6.75 18.22 -11.65
C ARG A 66 6.26 19.37 -10.76
N TYR A 67 4.98 19.69 -10.84
CA TYR A 67 4.32 20.78 -10.12
C TYR A 67 3.26 20.27 -9.14
N GLU A 68 3.21 18.97 -8.92
CA GLU A 68 2.32 18.36 -7.94
C GLU A 68 3.02 18.43 -6.59
N ASP A 69 2.37 19.01 -5.59
CA ASP A 69 2.85 19.06 -4.21
C ASP A 69 1.80 18.37 -3.34
N ARG A 70 2.11 17.13 -2.92
CA ARG A 70 1.21 16.32 -2.10
C ARG A 70 1.51 16.56 -0.64
N SER A 71 0.49 16.93 0.12
CA SER A 71 0.54 16.91 1.57
C SER A 71 0.74 15.48 2.08
N ILE A 72 1.13 15.37 3.35
CA ILE A 72 1.28 14.05 3.98
C ILE A 72 -0.06 13.32 4.08
N ASP A 73 -1.15 14.03 4.34
CA ASP A 73 -2.49 13.44 4.41
C ASP A 73 -2.94 12.89 3.05
N GLU A 74 -2.76 13.65 1.97
CA GLU A 74 -3.04 13.18 0.60
C GLU A 74 -2.18 11.96 0.23
N THR A 75 -0.92 11.95 0.66
CA THR A 75 -0.01 10.82 0.44
C THR A 75 -0.48 9.57 1.18
N LEU A 76 -0.91 9.71 2.43
CA LEU A 76 -1.40 8.59 3.22
C LEU A 76 -2.78 8.10 2.74
N ASP A 77 -3.65 9.00 2.29
CA ASP A 77 -4.93 8.61 1.67
C ASP A 77 -4.71 7.85 0.37
N LEU A 78 -3.76 8.28 -0.47
CA LEU A 78 -3.35 7.54 -1.66
C LEU A 78 -2.82 6.14 -1.32
N CYS A 79 -2.05 5.99 -0.22
CA CYS A 79 -1.63 4.66 0.24
C CYS A 79 -2.83 3.76 0.56
N TRP A 80 -3.86 4.28 1.23
CA TRP A 80 -5.07 3.51 1.52
C TRP A 80 -5.86 3.12 0.26
N GLU A 81 -5.96 4.02 -0.72
CA GLU A 81 -6.56 3.70 -2.02
C GLU A 81 -5.81 2.58 -2.74
N LEU A 82 -4.47 2.61 -2.70
CA LEU A 82 -3.64 1.57 -3.29
C LEU A 82 -3.76 0.24 -2.54
N MET A 83 -3.77 0.27 -1.21
CA MET A 83 -3.92 -0.95 -0.41
C MET A 83 -5.29 -1.59 -0.56
N ALA A 84 -6.33 -0.83 -0.93
CA ALA A 84 -7.67 -1.37 -1.19
C ALA A 84 -7.73 -2.36 -2.36
N THR A 85 -6.69 -2.43 -3.21
CA THR A 85 -6.60 -3.47 -4.25
C THR A 85 -6.14 -4.83 -3.71
N ILE A 86 -5.73 -4.88 -2.44
CA ILE A 86 -5.32 -6.09 -1.74
C ILE A 86 -6.44 -6.44 -0.75
N GLU A 87 -6.81 -7.72 -0.65
CA GLU A 87 -7.76 -8.14 0.37
C GLU A 87 -7.24 -7.83 1.79
N THR A 88 -8.12 -7.31 2.65
CA THR A 88 -7.78 -6.88 4.02
C THR A 88 -7.10 -7.98 4.85
N LYS A 89 -7.45 -9.25 4.63
CA LYS A 89 -6.82 -10.41 5.28
C LYS A 89 -5.32 -10.55 4.99
N TYR A 90 -4.82 -9.93 3.92
CA TYR A 90 -3.40 -9.92 3.56
C TYR A 90 -2.66 -8.67 4.05
N LEU A 91 -3.36 -7.69 4.62
CA LEU A 91 -2.79 -6.46 5.20
C LEU A 91 -2.33 -6.67 6.65
N VAL A 92 -1.43 -7.64 6.85
CA VAL A 92 -1.05 -8.15 8.19
C VAL A 92 -0.25 -7.19 9.06
N ARG A 93 0.24 -6.06 8.51
CA ARG A 93 1.02 -5.05 9.27
C ARG A 93 0.16 -3.85 9.70
N LEU A 94 -1.12 -3.84 9.36
CA LEU A 94 -2.07 -2.83 9.78
C LEU A 94 -2.85 -3.32 10.99
N ASP A 95 -2.98 -2.47 12.01
CA ASP A 95 -3.90 -2.72 13.11
C ASP A 95 -5.34 -2.61 12.61
N GLN A 96 -6.24 -3.46 13.12
CA GLN A 96 -7.65 -3.47 12.73
C GLN A 96 -8.31 -2.10 12.89
N GLN A 97 -7.98 -1.36 13.95
CA GLN A 97 -8.46 0.00 14.19
C GLN A 97 -8.19 0.96 13.03
N TRP A 98 -7.09 0.79 12.29
CA TRP A 98 -6.74 1.64 11.16
C TRP A 98 -7.47 1.22 9.90
N ILE A 99 -7.64 -0.09 9.71
CA ILE A 99 -8.46 -0.63 8.63
C ILE A 99 -9.89 -0.11 8.76
N ASP A 100 -10.49 -0.22 9.94
CA ASP A 100 -11.88 0.23 10.18
C ASP A 100 -12.04 1.75 9.98
N LYS A 101 -11.01 2.54 10.29
CA LYS A 101 -11.06 4.00 10.25
C LYS A 101 -10.76 4.60 8.87
N TYR A 102 -9.84 4.00 8.11
CA TYR A 102 -9.28 4.61 6.90
C TYR A 102 -9.47 3.77 5.64
N HIS A 103 -9.79 2.47 5.73
CA HIS A 103 -9.92 1.62 4.56
C HIS A 103 -11.16 2.01 3.72
N PRO A 104 -11.02 2.24 2.40
CA PRO A 104 -12.11 2.74 1.56
C PRO A 104 -13.31 1.79 1.47
N THR A 105 -13.08 0.47 1.59
CA THR A 105 -14.15 -0.54 1.48
C THR A 105 -15.07 -0.59 2.71
N ASP A 106 -14.64 -0.04 3.85
CA ASP A 106 -15.46 0.12 5.07
C ASP A 106 -16.07 1.52 5.21
N LYS A 107 -15.70 2.47 4.33
CA LYS A 107 -16.54 3.66 4.05
C LYS A 107 -17.76 3.22 3.23
N LYS A 108 -18.63 2.41 3.84
CA LYS A 108 -20.01 2.28 3.39
C LYS A 108 -20.67 3.64 3.58
N GLU A 109 -21.29 4.12 2.51
CA GLU A 109 -22.35 5.15 2.56
C GLU A 109 -23.37 4.86 3.68
#